data_AF-A0A819FNY6-F1
#
_entry.id   AF-A0A819FNY6-F1
#
_cell.length_a   1.000
_cell.length_b   1.000
_cell.length_c   1.000
_cell.angle_alpha   90.00
_cell.angle_beta   90.00
_cell.angle_gamma   90.00
#
_symmetry.space_group_name_H-M   'P 1'
#
loop_
_entity.id
_entity.type
_entity.pdbx_description
1 polymer ?
#
loop_
_entity_poly.entity_id
_entity_poly.type
_entity_poly.pdbx_seq_one_letter_code
_entity_poly.pdbx_strand_id
1 'polypeptide(L)' 'MNTIFRIGDIRKIDSNRSLYEVDLKLTSDDDQQLRRLTDHIREESSGGTGWHRM' A
#
# COMPACT_ATOMS: atom_id res chain seq x y z
N MET A 1 -9.80 12.33 4.83
CA MET A 1 -10.13 10.95 4.37
C MET A 1 -9.06 10.57 3.36
N ASN A 2 -8.20 9.60 3.69
CA ASN A 2 -7.21 9.09 2.75
C ASN A 2 -7.74 7.75 2.23
N THR A 3 -8.02 7.68 0.93
CA THR A 3 -8.47 6.44 0.30
C THR A 3 -7.26 5.63 -0.09
N ILE A 4 -7.10 4.46 0.54
CA ILE A 4 -6.00 3.54 0.24
C ILE A 4 -6.50 2.47 -0.72
N PHE A 5 -5.68 2.17 -1.72
CA PHE A 5 -5.94 1.12 -2.69
C PHE A 5 -4.84 0.07 -2.57
N ARG A 6 -5.25 -1.20 -2.55
CA ARG A 6 -4.34 -2.33 -2.63
C ARG A 6 -4.23 -2.78 -4.07
N ILE A 7 -2.99 -2.89 -4.55
CA ILE A 7 -2.68 -3.49 -5.83
C ILE A 7 -2.87 -5.01 -5.69
N GLY A 8 -3.79 -5.55 -6.48
CA GLY A 8 -4.00 -6.98 -6.66
C GLY A 8 -3.17 -7.50 -7.82
N ASP A 9 -3.82 -8.19 -8.75
CA ASP A 9 -3.14 -8.78 -9.89
C ASP A 9 -2.76 -7.73 -10.93
N ILE A 10 -1.57 -7.91 -11.51
CA ILE A 10 -1.08 -7.12 -12.64
C ILE A 10 -1.03 -8.06 -13.84
N ARG A 11 -1.84 -7.79 -14.85
CA ARG A 11 -1.94 -8.59 -16.07
C ARG A 11 -1.42 -7.78 -17.25
N LYS A 12 -0.60 -8.42 -18.08
CA LYS A 12 -0.18 -7.82 -19.34
C LYS A 12 -1.28 -8.00 -20.38
N ILE A 13 -1.66 -6.91 -21.06
CA ILE A 13 -2.65 -6.99 -22.14
C ILE A 13 -1.90 -7.43 -23.39
N ASP A 14 -2.05 -8.69 -23.79
CA ASP A 14 -1.28 -9.31 -24.89
C ASP A 14 -1.39 -8.54 -26.22
N SER A 15 -2.49 -7.82 -26.44
CA SER A 15 -2.72 -7.03 -27.65
C SER A 15 -1.84 -5.78 -27.76
N ASN A 16 -1.23 -5.30 -26.67
CA ASN A 16 -0.38 -4.12 -26.70
C ASN A 16 0.81 -4.31 -25.75
N ARG A 17 2.02 -4.47 -26.30
CA ARG A 17 3.22 -4.91 -25.55
C ARG A 17 3.60 -4.03 -24.35
N SER A 18 3.06 -2.82 -24.26
CA SER A 18 3.33 -1.82 -23.21
C SER A 18 2.16 -1.58 -22.24
N LEU A 19 1.00 -2.21 -22.45
CA LEU A 19 -0.17 -1.98 -21.59
C LEU A 19 -0.32 -3.08 -20.54
N TYR A 20 -0.58 -2.64 -19.32
CA TYR A 20 -0.83 -3.50 -18.17
C TYR A 20 -2.17 -3.12 -17.57
N GLU A 21 -2.98 -4.13 -17.29
CA GLU A 21 -4.18 -4.00 -16.48
C GLU A 21 -3.81 -4.31 -15.03
N VAL A 22 -4.22 -3.44 -14.11
CA VAL A 22 -3.97 -3.59 -12.69
C VAL A 22 -5.30 -3.63 -11.97
N ASP A 23 -5.55 -4.71 -11.23
CA ASP A 23 -6.69 -4.78 -10.33
C ASP A 23 -6.40 -3.96 -9.07
N LEU A 24 -7.22 -2.93 -8.81
CA LEU A 24 -7.11 -2.09 -7.62
C LEU A 24 -8.30 -2.36 -6.71
N LYS A 25 -8.02 -2.85 -5.51
CA LYS A 25 -9.05 -3.08 -4.49
C LYS A 25 -9.05 -1.93 -3.51
N LEU A 26 -10.21 -1.33 -3.32
CA LEU A 26 -10.43 -0.34 -2.27
C LEU A 26 -10.25 -1.04 -0.93
N THR A 27 -9.24 -0.63 -0.15
CA THR A 27 -9.11 -1.12 1.22
C THR A 27 -10.12 -0.36 2.07
N SER A 28 -11.01 -1.11 2.74
CA SER A 28 -11.89 -0.54 3.76
C SER A 28 -11.04 -0.01 4.92
N ASP A 29 -11.60 0.92 5.69
CA ASP A 29 -10.94 1.53 6.87
C ASP A 29 -10.53 0.47 7.93
N ASP A 30 -11.08 -0.75 7.85
CA ASP A 30 -10.79 -1.90 8.70
C ASP A 30 -9.96 -3.01 8.01
N ASP A 31 -9.12 -2.67 7.02
CA ASP A 31 -8.15 -3.62 6.47
C ASP A 31 -7.11 -3.96 7.56
N GLN A 32 -7.29 -5.12 8.20
CA GLN A 32 -6.43 -5.59 9.28
C GLN A 32 -4.96 -5.73 8.87
N GLN A 33 -4.67 -6.02 7.59
CA GLN A 33 -3.29 -6.12 7.10
C GLN A 33 -2.67 -4.73 6.98
N LEU A 34 -3.42 -3.77 6.45
CA LEU A 34 -2.98 -2.37 6.37
C LEU A 34 -2.73 -1.77 7.76
N ARG A 35 -3.60 -2.08 8.72
CA ARG A 35 -3.46 -1.63 10.10
C ARG A 35 -2.22 -2.21 10.77
N ARG A 36 -2.00 -3.52 10.65
CA ARG A 36 -0.78 -4.20 11.16
C ARG A 36 0.49 -3.65 10.53
N LEU A 37 0.50 -3.40 9.22
CA LEU A 37 1.65 -2.80 8.53
C LEU A 37 1.92 -1.39 9.05
N THR A 38 0.88 -0.58 9.21
CA THR A 38 0.99 0.80 9.73
C THR A 38 1.50 0.81 11.17
N ASP A 39 0.99 -0.09 12.01
CA ASP A 39 1.43 -0.21 13.40
C ASP A 39 2.89 -0.68 13.48
N HIS A 40 3.30 -1.65 12.66
CA HIS A 40 4.68 -2.11 12.60
C HIS A 40 5.65 -1.02 12.13
N ILE A 41 5.31 -0.29 11.05
CA ILE A 41 6.12 0.86 10.59
C ILE A 41 6.20 1.93 11.68
N ARG A 42 5.09 2.18 12.38
CA ARG A 42 5.06 3.15 13.48
C ARG A 42 5.94 2.71 14.64
N GLU A 43 5.92 1.44 15.03
CA GLU A 43 6.74 0.85 16.08
C GLU A 43 8.23 0.93 15.74
N GLU A 44 8.63 0.48 14.54
CA GLU A 44 10.01 0.58 14.04
C GLU A 44 10.47 2.05 13.95
N SER A 45 9.56 2.96 13.58
CA SER A 45 9.85 4.40 13.53
C SER A 45 9.79 5.11 14.89
N SER A 46 9.27 4.46 15.93
CA SER A 46 9.04 5.09 17.24
C SER A 46 10.27 5.07 18.15
N GLY A 47 11.32 4.33 17.79
CA GLY A 47 12.59 4.25 18.53
C GLY A 47 13.52 5.47 18.40
N GLY A 48 13.23 6.42 17.50
CA GLY A 48 14.06 7.59 17.28
C GLY A 48 13.34 8.91 17.62
N THR A 49 13.63 9.49 18.78
CA THR A 49 13.22 10.88 19.08
C THR A 49 14.15 11.86 18.35
N GLY A 50 13.84 12.24 17.12
CA GLY A 50 14.55 13.35 16.46
C GLY A 50 14.49 13.40 14.94
N TRP A 51 15.16 14.41 14.39
CA TRP A 51 15.25 14.88 12.98
C TRP A 51 15.60 13.84 11.89
N HIS A 52 15.62 12.55 12.20
CA HIS A 52 15.87 11.45 11.25
C HIS A 52 14.59 10.94 10.56
N ARG A 53 13.49 11.68 10.68
CA ARG A 53 12.31 11.51 9.82
C ARG A 53 12.39 12.51 8.67
N MET A 54 12.86 12.06 7.51
CA MET A 54 12.42 12.56 6.21
C MET A 54 11.89 11.38 5.40
#